data_AF-S4RRN1-F1
#
_entry.id   AF-S4RRN1-F1
#
_cell.length_a   1.000
_cell.length_b   1.000
_cell.length_c   1.000
_cell.angle_alpha   90.00
_cell.angle_beta   90.00
_cell.angle_gamma   90.00
#
_symmetry.space_group_name_H-M   'P 1'
#
loop_
_entity.id
_entity.type
_entity.pdbx_description
1 polymer ?
#
loop_
_entity_poly.entity_id
_entity_poly.type
_entity_poly.pdbx_seq_one_letter_code
_entity_poly.pdbx_strand_id
1 'polypeptide(L)' 'GIDFKIKTIELGGKKIKLQIWDTAGQERFHTITTSYYRGAMGIMLVYDITNAKSFENISKWLRNIDE' A
#
# COMPACT_ATOMS: atom_id res chain seq x y z
N GLY A 1 11.80 4.02 -3.59
CA GLY A 1 11.03 4.79 -4.58
C GLY A 1 9.57 4.40 -4.47
N ILE A 2 8.68 5.20 -5.04
CA ILE A 2 7.24 4.89 -5.10
C ILE A 2 6.88 4.79 -6.58
N ASP A 3 6.24 3.70 -6.99
CA ASP A 3 5.68 3.56 -8.34
C ASP A 3 4.17 3.90 -8.30
N PHE A 4 3.69 4.58 -9.34
CA PHE A 4 2.30 4.99 -9.44
C PHE A 4 1.71 4.49 -10.75
N LYS A 5 0.62 3.74 -10.65
CA LYS A 5 -0.11 3.23 -11.81
C LYS A 5 -1.59 3.53 -11.74
N ILE A 6 -2.15 3.85 -12.91
CA ILE A 6 -3.59 4.02 -13.09
C ILE A 6 -4.10 2.90 -14.00
N LYS A 7 -5.18 2.25 -13.59
CA LYS A 7 -5.89 1.28 -14.42
C LYS A 7 -7.39 1.53 -14.34
N THR A 8 -8.03 1.72 -15.48
CA THR A 8 -9.50 1.79 -15.55
C THR A 8 -10.05 0.40 -15.81
N ILE A 9 -11.00 -0.05 -14.99
CA ILE A 9 -11.70 -1.33 -15.14
C ILE A 9 -13.21 -1.10 -15.21
N GLU A 10 -13.94 -2.06 -15.76
CA GLU A 10 -15.40 -2.08 -15.73
C GLU A 10 -15.87 -3.17 -14.77
N LEU A 11 -16.70 -2.79 -13.79
CA LEU A 11 -17.23 -3.70 -12.78
C LEU A 11 -18.70 -3.36 -12.55
N GLY A 12 -19.60 -4.32 -12.77
CA GLY A 12 -21.05 -4.11 -12.58
C GLY A 12 -21.63 -2.97 -13.44
N GLY A 13 -21.16 -2.81 -14.68
CA GLY A 13 -21.58 -1.74 -15.58
C GLY A 13 -21.06 -0.34 -15.22
N LYS A 14 -20.19 -0.22 -14.21
CA LYS A 14 -19.54 1.03 -13.82
C LYS A 14 -18.08 1.02 -14.24
N LYS A 15 -17.62 2.14 -14.81
CA LYS A 15 -16.18 2.37 -15.07
C LYS A 15 -15.51 2.90 -13.80
N ILE A 16 -14.56 2.15 -13.28
CA ILE A 16 -13.82 2.45 -12.06
C ILE A 16 -12.37 2.75 -12.42
N LYS A 17 -11.88 3.93 -12.01
CA LYS A 17 -10.46 4.32 -12.17
C LYS A 17 -9.69 3.93 -10.91
N LEU A 18 -8.93 2.85 -10.98
CA LEU A 18 -8.04 2.42 -9.91
C LEU A 18 -6.73 3.20 -9.98
N GLN A 19 -6.34 3.77 -8.85
CA GLN A 19 -5.06 4.43 -8.63
C GLN A 19 -4.30 3.59 -7.61
N ILE A 20 -3.15 3.06 -8.02
CA ILE A 20 -2.35 2.14 -7.21
C ILE A 20 -1.00 2.79 -6.99
N TRP A 21 -0.64 2.93 -5.71
CA TRP A 21 0.66 3.38 -5.26
C TRP A 21 1.42 2.19 -4.71
N ASP A 22 2.47 1.76 -5.41
CA ASP A 22 3.37 0.71 -4.95
C ASP A 22 4.57 1.36 -4.24
N THR A 23 4.62 1.18 -2.92
CA THR A 23 5.68 1.74 -2.08
C THR A 23 6.79 0.70 -1.96
N ALA A 24 8.02 1.03 -2.36
CA ALA A 24 9.14 0.14 -2.09
C ALA A 24 9.27 -0.09 -0.56
N GLY A 25 9.10 -1.34 -0.11
CA GLY A 25 9.13 -1.76 1.31
C GLY A 25 10.50 -1.67 1.99
N GLN A 26 11.38 -0.78 1.51
CA GLN A 26 12.66 -0.46 2.13
C GLN A 26 12.43 0.61 3.20
N GLU A 27 12.96 0.37 4.40
CA GLU A 27 12.83 1.25 5.57
C GLU A 27 13.31 2.70 5.30
N ARG A 28 14.15 2.91 4.27
CA ARG A 28 14.61 4.23 3.85
C ARG A 28 13.52 5.18 3.33
N PHE A 29 12.28 4.71 3.17
CA PHE A 29 11.15 5.51 2.67
C PHE A 29 10.02 5.72 3.69
N HIS A 30 10.20 5.33 4.96
CA HIS A 30 9.19 5.49 6.02
C HIS A 30 8.65 6.93 6.16
N THR A 31 9.50 7.95 5.99
CA THR A 31 9.09 9.37 6.12
C THR A 31 8.26 9.87 4.94
N ILE A 32 8.31 9.20 3.78
CA ILE A 32 7.61 9.63 2.58
C ILE A 32 6.16 9.08 2.56
N THR A 33 5.83 8.06 3.36
CA THR A 33 4.63 7.24 3.16
C THR A 33 3.34 7.81 3.75
N THR A 34 3.40 8.59 4.84
CA THR A 34 2.21 9.10 5.54
C THR A 34 1.33 10.03 4.70
N SER A 35 1.91 10.81 3.77
CA SER A 35 1.13 11.67 2.86
C SER A 35 0.36 10.88 1.79
N TYR A 36 0.81 9.67 1.45
CA TYR A 36 0.15 8.81 0.44
C TYR A 36 -0.98 7.97 1.03
N TYR A 37 -0.97 7.74 2.35
CA TYR A 37 -2.11 7.12 3.03
C TYR A 37 -3.31 8.06 3.10
N ARG A 38 -3.07 9.37 3.17
CA ARG A 38 -4.13 10.38 3.26
C ARG A 38 -4.93 10.43 1.96
N GLY A 39 -6.15 9.91 2.00
CA GLY A 39 -7.07 9.87 0.86
C GLY A 39 -7.09 8.53 0.11
N ALA A 40 -6.31 7.54 0.54
CA ALA A 40 -6.44 6.17 0.06
C ALA A 40 -7.79 5.58 0.53
N MET A 41 -8.51 4.91 -0.39
CA MET A 41 -9.75 4.21 -0.05
C MET A 41 -9.51 2.87 0.67
N GLY A 42 -8.29 2.34 0.55
CA GLY A 42 -7.89 1.08 1.15
C GLY A 42 -6.38 0.90 1.03
N ILE A 43 -5.84 0.07 1.90
CA ILE A 43 -4.41 -0.26 1.95
C ILE A 43 -4.28 -1.77 1.87
N MET A 44 -3.35 -2.25 1.06
CA MET A 44 -3.05 -3.67 0.93
C MET A 44 -1.66 -3.93 1.52
N LEU A 45 -1.63 -4.68 2.62
CA LEU A 45 -0.40 -5.11 3.28
C LEU A 45 -0.06 -6.52 2.81
N VAL A 46 1.16 -6.69 2.32
CA VAL A 46 1.62 -7.96 1.71
C VAL A 46 2.85 -8.45 2.45
N TYR A 47 2.88 -9.75 2.76
CA TYR A 47 4.01 -10.44 3.37
C TYR A 47 4.30 -11.75 2.63
N ASP A 48 5.45 -12.34 2.91
CA ASP A 48 5.88 -13.62 2.34
C ASP A 48 5.64 -14.76 3.34
N ILE A 49 4.84 -15.75 2.94
CA ILE A 49 4.48 -16.91 3.77
C ILE A 49 5.68 -17.78 4.15
N THR A 50 6.78 -17.70 3.40
CA THR A 50 8.02 -18.43 3.69
C THR A 50 8.94 -17.66 4.65
N ASN A 51 8.60 -16.42 4.99
CA ASN A 51 9.41 -15.54 5.82
C ASN A 51 8.57 -14.92 6.96
N ALA A 52 8.62 -15.54 8.14
CA ALA A 52 7.91 -15.08 9.34
C ALA A 52 8.23 -13.62 9.72
N LYS A 53 9.47 -13.15 9.51
CA LYS A 53 9.86 -11.76 9.81
C LYS A 53 9.10 -10.76 8.93
N SER A 54 8.76 -11.13 7.70
CA SER A 54 7.97 -10.28 6.81
C SER A 54 6.55 -10.06 7.36
N PHE A 55 5.96 -11.09 7.99
CA PHE A 55 4.67 -10.99 8.65
C PHE A 55 4.74 -10.13 9.92
N GLU A 56 5.76 -10.31 10.76
CA GLU A 56 5.96 -9.47 11.96
C GLU A 56 6.06 -7.98 11.60
N ASN A 57 6.70 -7.66 10.47
CA ASN A 57 6.82 -6.28 10.00
C ASN A 57 5.47 -5.66 9.62
N ILE A 58 4.45 -6.44 9.22
CA ILE A 58 3.09 -5.92 8.93
C ILE A 58 2.49 -5.19 10.13
N SER A 59 2.74 -5.68 11.35
CA SER A 59 2.24 -5.04 12.57
C SER A 59 2.85 -3.65 12.80
N LYS A 60 4.09 -3.43 12.35
CA LYS A 60 4.73 -2.10 12.41
C LYS A 60 4.11 -1.17 11.38
N TRP A 61 3.87 -1.66 10.16
CA TRP A 61 3.22 -0.88 9.10
C TRP A 61 1.79 -0.46 9.46
N LEU A 62 1.02 -1.34 10.12
CA LEU A 62 -0.32 -1.00 10.64
C LEU A 62 -0.29 0.17 11.62
N ARG A 63 0.63 0.15 12.60
CA ARG A 63 0.76 1.25 13.57
C ARG A 63 1.07 2.59 12.89
N ASN A 64 1.91 2.58 11.86
CA ASN A 64 2.25 3.78 11.09
C ASN A 64 1.08 4.33 10.25
N ILE A 65 0.05 3.53 9.99
CA ILE A 65 -1.15 3.95 9.25
C ILE A 65 -2.18 4.58 10.19
N ASP A 66 -2.27 4.07 11.43
CA ASP A 66 -3.22 4.55 12.44
C ASP A 66 -2.78 5.87 13.12
N GLU A 67 -1.51 6.29 12.96
CA GLU A 67 -0.96 7.59 13.40
C GLU A 67 -1.16 8.71 12.37
#